data_AF-A0A940Y3R1-F1
#
_entry.id   AF-A0A940Y3R1-F1
#
_cell.length_a   1.000
_cell.length_b   1.000
_cell.length_c   1.000
_cell.angle_alpha   90.00
_cell.angle_beta   90.00
_cell.angle_gamma   90.00
#
_symmetry.space_group_name_H-M   'P 1'
#
loop_
_entity.id
_entity.type
_entity.pdbx_description
1 polymer ?
#
loop_
_entity_poly.entity_id
_entity_poly.type
_entity_poly.pdbx_seq_one_letter_code
_entity_poly.pdbx_strand_id
1 'polypeptide(L)'
;MQLLATLLEREERRRDEALAHWRGCQQRAEAARGQHQALLGYRDEYRQRWAGQFRQGCGIDLLRCYQGFVSRLDQAIEMQSQQADHSQNVLDAALRALRQRETRVAMVRKLIERRQAAAQLAQSRRDQKTSDEAAQRMGRRGPRALQPA
;
A
#
# COMPACT_ATOMS: atom_id res chain seq x y z
N MET A 1 15.98 -19.70 -12.99
CA MET A 1 14.55 -19.42 -12.74
C MET A 1 14.25 -19.30 -11.25
N GLN A 2 14.71 -20.24 -10.41
CA GLN A 2 14.48 -20.23 -8.95
C GLN A 2 14.91 -18.93 -8.25
N LEU A 3 16.07 -18.34 -8.58
CA LEU A 3 16.54 -17.09 -7.95
C LEU A 3 15.62 -15.88 -8.19
N LEU A 4 14.99 -15.78 -9.36
CA LEU A 4 14.05 -14.69 -9.64
C LEU A 4 12.72 -14.90 -8.93
N ALA A 5 12.29 -16.17 -8.79
CA ALA A 5 11.10 -16.52 -8.03
C ALA A 5 11.27 -16.20 -6.53
N THR A 6 12.42 -16.54 -5.94
CA THR A 6 12.71 -16.20 -4.53
C THR A 6 12.83 -14.69 -4.32
N LEU A 7 13.40 -13.95 -5.30
CA LEU A 7 13.42 -12.49 -5.25
C LEU A 7 12.00 -11.90 -5.31
N LEU A 8 11.14 -12.42 -6.18
CA LEU A 8 9.76 -11.98 -6.27
C LEU A 8 9.03 -12.20 -4.94
N GLU A 9 9.10 -13.40 -4.38
CA GLU A 9 8.46 -13.73 -3.10
C GLU A 9 8.90 -12.78 -1.99
N ARG A 10 10.21 -12.46 -1.93
CA ARG A 10 10.75 -11.50 -0.97
C ARG A 10 10.20 -10.08 -1.16
N GLU A 11 10.12 -9.59 -2.39
CA GLU A 11 9.57 -8.26 -2.66
C GLU A 11 8.06 -8.20 -2.43
N GLU A 12 7.34 -9.29 -2.70
CA GLU A 12 5.91 -9.41 -2.40
C GLU A 12 5.67 -9.37 -0.88
N ARG A 13 6.45 -10.12 -0.10
CA ARG A 13 6.39 -10.06 1.37
C ARG A 13 6.64 -8.65 1.91
N ARG A 14 7.64 -7.94 1.38
CA ARG A 14 7.94 -6.54 1.74
C ARG A 14 6.80 -5.58 1.39
N ARG A 15 6.12 -5.81 0.27
CA ARG A 15 4.95 -5.04 -0.17
C ARG A 15 3.75 -5.30 0.76
N ASP A 16 3.57 -6.53 1.21
CA ASP A 16 2.50 -6.91 2.13
C ASP A 16 2.74 -6.34 3.54
N GLU A 17 3.99 -6.37 4.03
CA GLU A 17 4.41 -5.69 5.26
C GLU A 17 4.15 -4.17 5.19
N ALA A 18 4.51 -3.54 4.07
CA ALA A 18 4.25 -2.11 3.86
C ALA A 18 2.75 -1.79 3.81
N LEU A 19 1.93 -2.69 3.25
CA LEU A 19 0.48 -2.56 3.22
C LEU A 19 -0.12 -2.66 4.63
N ALA A 20 0.32 -3.63 5.43
CA ALA A 20 -0.10 -3.76 6.82
C ALA A 20 0.28 -2.52 7.65
N HIS A 21 1.49 -2.01 7.46
CA HIS A 21 1.95 -0.78 8.11
C HIS A 21 1.09 0.44 7.70
N TRP A 22 0.83 0.62 6.40
CA TRP A 22 -0.01 1.70 5.90
C TRP A 22 -1.43 1.64 6.49
N ARG A 23 -2.05 0.45 6.54
CA ARG A 23 -3.37 0.27 7.18
C ARG A 23 -3.35 0.64 8.66
N GLY A 24 -2.30 0.28 9.39
CA GLY A 24 -2.12 0.69 10.78
C GLY A 24 -1.99 2.21 10.94
N CYS A 25 -1.23 2.87 10.06
CA CYS A 25 -1.18 4.34 10.04
C CYS A 25 -2.53 4.97 9.70
N GLN A 26 -3.29 4.37 8.79
CA GLN A 26 -4.60 4.87 8.38
C GLN A 26 -5.57 4.89 9.56
N GLN A 27 -5.68 3.76 10.27
CA GLN A 27 -6.54 3.65 11.46
C GLN A 27 -6.15 4.67 12.53
N ARG A 28 -4.85 4.87 12.77
CA ARG A 28 -4.36 5.88 13.72
C ARG A 28 -4.73 7.31 13.31
N ALA A 29 -4.58 7.65 12.03
CA ALA A 29 -4.93 8.97 11.51
C ALA A 29 -6.45 9.22 11.58
N GLU A 30 -7.26 8.22 11.26
CA GLU A 30 -8.72 8.27 11.40
C GLU A 30 -9.15 8.44 12.87
N ALA A 31 -8.56 7.68 13.79
CA ALA A 31 -8.84 7.81 15.22
C ALA A 31 -8.44 9.20 15.75
N ALA A 32 -7.27 9.72 15.38
CA ALA A 32 -6.81 11.04 15.79
C ALA A 32 -7.73 12.17 15.29
N ARG A 33 -8.17 12.10 14.03
CA ARG A 33 -9.17 13.02 13.47
C ARG A 33 -10.52 12.91 14.17
N GLY A 34 -10.99 11.69 14.43
CA GLY A 34 -12.25 11.45 15.14
C GLY A 34 -12.25 12.07 16.54
N GLN A 35 -11.16 11.88 17.30
CA GLN A 35 -10.98 12.50 18.61
C GLN A 35 -10.96 14.03 18.54
N HIS A 36 -10.26 14.61 17.55
CA HIS A 36 -10.24 16.06 17.34
C HIS A 36 -11.65 16.61 17.09
N GLN A 37 -12.39 15.97 16.18
CA GLN A 37 -13.75 16.38 15.83
C GLN A 37 -14.72 16.22 17.02
N ALA A 38 -14.56 15.16 17.82
CA ALA A 38 -15.33 14.97 19.05
C ALA A 38 -15.08 16.10 20.08
N LEU A 39 -13.82 16.53 20.25
CA LEU A 39 -13.49 17.64 21.15
C LEU A 39 -14.07 18.97 20.66
N LEU A 40 -14.03 19.24 19.35
CA LEU A 40 -14.67 20.42 18.75
C LEU A 40 -16.18 20.42 18.99
N GLY A 41 -16.86 19.30 18.71
CA GLY A 41 -18.30 19.16 18.95
C GLY A 41 -18.65 19.36 20.42
N TYR A 42 -17.89 18.72 21.32
CA TYR A 42 -18.08 18.87 22.77
C TYR A 42 -17.91 20.32 23.23
N ARG A 43 -16.91 21.05 22.71
CA ARG A 43 -16.73 22.48 23.02
C ARG A 43 -17.94 23.30 22.62
N ASP A 44 -18.46 23.07 21.42
CA ASP A 44 -19.57 23.86 20.89
C ASP A 44 -20.87 23.59 21.67
N GLU A 45 -21.16 22.32 21.98
CA GLU A 45 -22.26 21.94 22.87
C GLU A 45 -22.12 22.55 24.27
N TYR A 46 -20.91 22.53 24.82
CA TYR A 46 -20.61 23.10 26.13
C TYR A 46 -20.86 24.61 26.14
N ARG A 47 -20.37 25.35 25.14
CA ARG A 47 -20.60 26.80 25.00
C ARG A 47 -22.10 27.14 24.88
N GLN A 48 -22.86 26.38 24.09
CA GLN A 48 -24.30 26.60 23.93
C GLN A 48 -25.07 26.40 25.23
N ARG A 49 -24.76 25.33 25.98
CA ARG A 49 -25.39 25.03 27.27
C ARG A 49 -25.17 26.17 28.28
N TRP A 50 -23.95 26.70 28.31
CA TRP A 50 -23.59 27.82 29.19
C TRP A 50 -24.18 29.16 28.77
N ALA A 51 -24.32 29.42 27.46
CA ALA A 51 -25.01 30.61 26.97
C ALA A 51 -26.50 30.68 27.39
N GLY A 52 -27.12 29.53 27.66
CA GLY A 52 -28.46 29.45 28.27
C GLY A 52 -28.44 29.80 29.77
N GLN A 53 -27.48 29.26 30.51
CA GLN A 53 -27.29 29.51 31.95
C GLN A 53 -26.98 30.99 32.25
N PHE A 54 -26.12 31.63 31.44
CA PHE A 54 -25.76 33.04 31.63
C PHE A 54 -26.94 34.00 31.49
N ARG A 55 -27.96 33.66 30.67
CA ARG A 55 -29.18 34.47 30.54
C ARG A 55 -30.06 34.45 31.78
N GLN A 56 -29.89 33.47 32.67
CA GLN A 56 -30.66 33.32 33.91
C GLN A 56 -29.97 33.97 35.12
N GLY A 57 -28.78 34.56 34.92
CA GLY A 57 -27.93 35.11 35.96
C GLY A 57 -26.92 34.07 36.48
N CYS A 58 -25.63 34.45 36.55
CA CYS A 58 -24.57 33.59 37.07
C CYS A 58 -23.67 34.35 38.06
N GLY A 59 -23.18 33.65 39.09
CA GLY A 59 -22.14 34.20 39.98
C GLY A 59 -20.77 34.30 39.29
N ILE A 60 -19.95 35.25 39.73
CA ILE A 60 -18.59 35.49 39.20
C ILE A 60 -17.69 34.25 39.29
N ASP A 61 -17.80 33.46 40.36
CA ASP A 61 -16.99 32.24 40.52
C ASP A 61 -17.32 31.19 39.48
N LEU A 62 -18.60 31.09 39.10
CA LEU A 62 -19.07 30.17 38.07
C LEU A 62 -18.53 30.56 36.68
N LEU A 63 -18.49 31.86 36.38
CA LEU A 63 -17.89 32.39 35.17
C LEU A 63 -16.38 32.09 35.09
N ARG A 64 -15.66 32.25 36.21
CA ARG A 64 -14.22 31.93 36.30
C ARG A 64 -13.97 30.43 36.06
N CYS A 65 -14.77 29.56 36.66
CA CYS A 65 -14.70 28.12 36.44
C CYS A 65 -14.93 27.74 34.98
N TYR A 66 -15.95 28.34 34.35
CA TYR A 66 -16.23 28.16 32.92
C TYR A 66 -15.03 28.57 32.05
N GLN A 67 -14.49 29.78 32.23
CA GLN A 67 -13.35 30.26 31.45
C GLN A 67 -12.12 29.37 31.62
N GLY A 68 -11.84 28.93 32.85
CA GLY A 68 -10.71 28.03 33.14
C GLY A 68 -10.84 26.67 32.46
N PHE A 69 -12.06 26.10 32.43
CA PHE A 69 -12.30 24.85 31.72
C PHE A 69 -12.19 25.01 30.20
N VAL A 70 -12.80 26.06 29.63
CA VAL A 70 -12.72 26.34 28.19
C VAL A 70 -11.28 26.51 27.73
N SER A 71 -10.46 27.22 28.50
CA SER A 71 -9.03 27.38 28.19
C SER A 71 -8.28 26.04 28.13
N ARG A 72 -8.53 25.12 29.08
CA ARG A 72 -7.93 23.78 29.06
C ARG A 72 -8.45 22.92 27.90
N LEU A 73 -9.74 23.05 27.58
CA LEU A 73 -10.34 22.34 26.44
C LEU A 73 -9.76 22.83 25.11
N ASP A 74 -9.59 24.13 24.94
CA ASP A 74 -8.98 24.71 23.73
C ASP A 74 -7.51 24.26 23.58
N GLN A 75 -6.73 24.16 24.67
CA GLN A 75 -5.39 23.57 24.66
C GLN A 75 -5.40 22.10 24.24
N ALA A 76 -6.33 21.30 24.76
CA ALA A 76 -6.47 19.89 24.38
C ALA A 76 -6.86 19.72 22.91
N ILE A 77 -7.73 20.59 22.38
CA ILE A 77 -8.11 20.63 20.97
C ILE A 77 -6.89 20.92 20.09
N GLU A 78 -6.07 21.89 20.48
CA GLU A 78 -4.85 22.25 19.75
C GLU A 78 -3.85 21.08 19.73
N MET A 79 -3.60 20.45 20.89
CA MET A 79 -2.75 19.25 20.96
C MET A 79 -3.29 18.12 20.07
N GLN A 80 -4.61 17.89 20.08
CA GLN A 80 -5.23 16.85 19.26
C GLN A 80 -5.18 17.20 17.76
N SER A 81 -5.25 18.48 17.40
CA SER A 81 -5.05 18.94 16.02
C SER A 81 -3.65 18.58 15.54
N GLN A 82 -2.63 18.92 16.32
CA GLN A 82 -1.24 18.61 15.99
C GLN A 82 -1.00 17.11 15.86
N GLN A 83 -1.63 16.31 16.74
CA GLN A 83 -1.58 14.84 16.67
C GLN A 83 -2.25 14.30 15.40
N ALA A 84 -3.37 14.89 14.97
CA ALA A 84 -4.06 14.51 13.74
C ALA A 84 -3.21 14.84 12.50
N ASP A 85 -2.61 16.03 12.45
CA ASP A 85 -1.70 16.46 11.38
C ASP A 85 -0.46 15.57 11.31
N HIS A 86 0.16 15.29 12.45
CA HIS A 86 1.29 14.36 12.53
C HIS A 86 0.92 12.97 12.01
N SER A 87 -0.22 12.42 12.46
CA SER A 87 -0.68 11.10 12.03
C SER A 87 -0.98 11.05 10.53
N GLN A 88 -1.50 12.14 9.96
CA GLN A 88 -1.71 12.28 8.52
C GLN A 88 -0.39 12.30 7.75
N ASN A 89 0.61 13.06 8.21
CA ASN A 89 1.94 13.07 7.59
C ASN A 89 2.60 11.68 7.58
N VAL A 90 2.46 10.94 8.68
CA VAL A 90 2.95 9.56 8.80
C VAL A 90 2.19 8.61 7.86
N LEU A 91 0.88 8.77 7.72
CA LEU A 91 0.06 8.02 6.76
C LEU A 91 0.54 8.26 5.32
N ASP A 92 0.77 9.51 4.94
CA ASP A 92 1.21 9.87 3.60
C ASP A 92 2.62 9.32 3.29
N ALA A 93 3.51 9.33 4.29
CA ALA A 93 4.81 8.68 4.17
C ALA A 93 4.70 7.16 3.99
N ALA A 94 3.82 6.50 4.74
CA ALA A 94 3.56 5.07 4.60
C ALA A 94 2.97 4.72 3.22
N LEU A 95 2.08 5.56 2.68
CA LEU A 95 1.51 5.39 1.34
C LEU A 95 2.58 5.50 0.25
N ARG A 96 3.48 6.48 0.36
CA ARG A 96 4.63 6.60 -0.56
C ARG A 96 5.52 5.36 -0.51
N ALA A 97 5.80 4.85 0.69
CA ALA A 97 6.60 3.64 0.86
C ALA A 97 5.91 2.41 0.24
N LEU A 98 4.60 2.23 0.45
CA LEU A 98 3.82 1.16 -0.16
C LEU A 98 3.90 1.19 -1.69
N ARG A 99 3.65 2.35 -2.30
CA ARG A 99 3.74 2.53 -3.77
C ARG A 99 5.12 2.18 -4.33
N GLN A 100 6.18 2.53 -3.62
CA GLN A 100 7.54 2.13 -4.01
C GLN A 100 7.73 0.61 -3.98
N ARG A 101 7.16 -0.10 -2.98
CA ARG A 101 7.21 -1.57 -2.92
C ARG A 101 6.40 -2.22 -4.02
N GLU A 102 5.20 -1.72 -4.31
CA GLU A 102 4.38 -2.18 -5.43
C GLU A 102 5.11 -2.04 -6.77
N THR A 103 5.77 -0.90 -6.97
CA THR A 103 6.58 -0.65 -8.17
C THR A 103 7.72 -1.67 -8.31
N ARG A 104 8.42 -1.98 -7.21
CA ARG A 104 9.49 -2.99 -7.22
C ARG A 104 8.96 -4.39 -7.57
N VAL A 105 7.83 -4.80 -7.00
CA VAL A 105 7.18 -6.07 -7.34
C VAL A 105 6.84 -6.12 -8.83
N ALA A 106 6.23 -5.05 -9.38
CA ALA A 106 5.91 -4.97 -10.80
C ALA A 106 7.14 -5.07 -11.71
N MET A 107 8.24 -4.41 -11.33
CA MET A 107 9.52 -4.50 -12.05
C MET A 107 10.08 -5.93 -12.05
N VAL A 108 10.08 -6.62 -10.91
CA VAL A 108 10.57 -8.00 -10.81
C VAL A 108 9.69 -8.96 -11.61
N ARG A 109 8.36 -8.80 -11.56
CA ARG A 109 7.43 -9.58 -12.39
C ARG A 109 7.71 -9.42 -13.88
N LYS A 110 7.89 -8.18 -14.34
CA LYS A 110 8.23 -7.89 -15.75
C LYS A 110 9.57 -8.50 -16.16
N LEU A 111 10.56 -8.51 -15.27
CA LEU A 111 11.84 -9.16 -15.52
C LEU A 111 11.70 -10.68 -15.68
N ILE A 112 10.90 -11.32 -14.82
CA ILE A 112 10.60 -12.76 -14.89
C ILE A 112 9.92 -13.10 -16.22
N GLU A 113 8.89 -12.36 -16.59
CA GLU A 113 8.15 -12.54 -17.85
C GLU A 113 9.10 -12.47 -19.06
N ARG A 114 9.94 -11.43 -19.12
CA ARG A 114 10.94 -11.29 -20.20
C ARG A 114 11.92 -12.48 -20.25
N ARG A 115 12.35 -12.98 -19.09
CA ARG A 115 13.24 -14.16 -19.00
C ARG A 115 12.54 -15.44 -19.46
N GLN A 116 11.27 -15.62 -19.13
CA GLN A 116 10.46 -16.75 -19.56
C GLN A 116 10.25 -16.73 -21.08
N ALA A 117 9.86 -15.59 -21.64
CA ALA A 117 9.68 -15.42 -23.08
C ALA A 117 10.98 -15.71 -23.85
N ALA A 118 12.12 -15.22 -23.37
CA ALA A 118 13.42 -15.49 -23.98
C ALA A 118 13.79 -16.98 -23.92
N ALA A 119 13.50 -17.66 -22.81
CA ALA A 119 13.74 -19.10 -22.66
C ALA A 119 12.85 -19.95 -23.57
N GLN A 120 11.56 -19.59 -23.68
CA GLN A 120 10.62 -20.24 -24.61
C GLN A 120 11.08 -20.10 -26.05
N LEU A 121 11.45 -18.88 -26.48
CA LEU A 121 11.96 -18.65 -27.83
C LEU A 121 13.23 -19.46 -28.12
N ALA A 122 14.15 -19.53 -27.16
CA ALA A 122 15.37 -20.33 -27.29
C ALA A 122 15.05 -21.83 -27.41
N GLN A 123 14.07 -22.32 -26.65
CA GLN A 123 13.62 -23.70 -26.71
C GLN A 123 12.95 -24.02 -28.06
N SER A 124 12.01 -23.20 -28.51
CA SER A 124 11.35 -23.38 -29.82
C SER A 124 12.35 -23.42 -30.99
N ARG A 125 13.41 -22.59 -30.93
CA ARG A 125 14.49 -22.62 -31.94
C ARG A 125 15.27 -23.93 -31.92
N ARG A 126 15.54 -24.49 -30.74
CA ARG A 126 16.22 -25.79 -30.60
C ARG A 126 15.35 -26.92 -31.12
N ASP A 127 14.07 -26.91 -30.76
CA ASP A 127 13.10 -27.94 -31.17
C ASP A 127 12.86 -27.92 -32.68
N GLN A 128 12.81 -26.73 -33.30
CA GLN A 128 12.74 -26.61 -34.75
C GLN A 128 13.99 -27.23 -35.41
N LYS A 129 15.19 -26.88 -34.93
CA LYS A 129 16.45 -27.39 -35.49
C LYS A 129 16.53 -28.93 -35.38
N THR A 130 16.18 -29.50 -34.24
CA THR A 130 16.20 -30.96 -34.06
C THR A 130 15.19 -31.67 -34.96
N SER A 131 14.02 -31.07 -35.14
CA SER A 131 12.98 -31.55 -36.06
C SER A 131 13.45 -31.52 -37.52
N ASP A 132 14.05 -30.41 -37.97
CA ASP A 132 14.59 -30.25 -39.33
C ASP A 132 15.70 -31.28 -39.60
N GLU A 133 16.62 -31.49 -38.65
CA GLU A 133 17.67 -32.51 -38.78
C GLU A 133 17.10 -33.93 -38.85
N ALA A 134 16.03 -34.23 -38.09
CA ALA A 134 15.35 -35.52 -38.15
C ALA A 134 14.67 -35.72 -39.52
N ALA A 135 14.00 -34.70 -40.06
CA ALA A 135 13.39 -34.71 -41.38
C ALA A 135 14.42 -34.93 -42.50
N GLN A 136 15.56 -34.23 -42.45
CA GLN A 136 16.66 -34.42 -43.41
C GLN A 136 17.26 -35.84 -43.36
N ARG A 137 17.43 -36.40 -42.16
CA ARG A 137 17.91 -37.79 -41.98
C ARG A 137 16.93 -38.82 -42.55
N MET A 138 15.61 -38.60 -42.40
CA MET A 138 14.59 -39.47 -42.98
C MET A 138 14.51 -39.31 -44.51
N GLY A 139 14.57 -38.08 -45.03
CA GLY A 139 14.60 -37.80 -46.46
C GLY A 139 15.80 -38.41 -47.18
N ARG A 140 16.99 -38.41 -46.56
CA ARG A 140 18.19 -39.07 -47.11
C ARG A 140 18.10 -40.60 -47.13
N ARG A 141 17.14 -41.19 -46.41
CA ARG A 141 16.98 -42.64 -46.24
C ARG A 141 15.85 -43.24 -47.08
N GLY A 142 15.15 -42.44 -47.90
CA GLY A 142 14.13 -42.91 -48.83
C GLY A 142 14.57 -42.84 -50.30
N PRO A 143 13.95 -43.66 -51.17
CA PRO A 143 14.15 -45.10 -51.31
C PRO A 143 15.40 -45.40 -52.16
N ARG A 144 16.25 -46.34 -51.70
CA ARG A 144 17.27 -46.96 -52.57
C ARG A 144 16.52 -47.73 -53.66
N ALA A 145 16.49 -47.18 -54.87
CA ALA A 145 15.92 -47.84 -56.03
C ALA A 145 16.53 -49.25 -56.18
N LEU A 146 15.67 -50.27 -56.18
CA LEU A 146 16.01 -51.65 -56.49
C LEU A 146 16.58 -51.68 -57.91
N GLN A 147 17.87 -52.02 -58.06
CA GLN A 147 18.43 -52.40 -59.35
C GLN A 147 18.09 -53.86 -59.62
N PRO A 148 17.48 -54.20 -60.78
CA PRO A 148 17.13 -55.57 -61.11
C PRO A 148 18.35 -56.30 -61.71
N ALA A 149 18.50 -57.58 -61.36
CA ALA A 149 19.30 -58.57 -62.09
C ALA A 149 18.58 -59.92 -62.00
#